data_AF-A0A7S3YMM6-F1
#
_entry.id   AF-A0A7S3YMM6-F1
#
_cell.length_a   1.000
_cell.length_b   1.000
_cell.length_c   1.000
_cell.angle_alpha   90.00
_cell.angle_beta   90.00
_cell.angle_gamma   90.00
#
_symmetry.space_group_name_H-M   'P 1'
#
loop_
_entity.id
_entity.type
_entity.pdbx_description
1 polymer ?
#
loop_
_entity_poly.entity_id
_entity_poly.type
_entity_poly.pdbx_seq_one_letter_code
_entity_poly.pdbx_strand_id
1 'polypeptide(L)'
;KEQQKQQNTTDTLQSKGKLIGAIPMYVKTNSQGEFVFDHAWAEAAYYQLGIEYYPKLVAAIPFTPATGKRILTHPDAERAPLIRTAASVLKEIAVANNFSSVHILFCTDDEADLIEDTGYVRRLSVQNHFSNRNPNTGTPFDSFQDYTMTLKPNRRKALRRERKKIYEHEGIEVEVYQGEEVTDQVINSAYDLYSSTADKFYFQPQYLNKDFFLRLQNGPFQKYLAIVLAKRNKSTIAGTFNVQKGDTIYGRYWGCFEEVPYLHFEACYYRLIQHVIENQMARMEAGA
;
A
#
# COMPACT_ATOMS: atom_id res chain seq x y z
N LYS A 1 9.46 17.49 -18.88
CA LYS A 1 8.33 16.54 -18.97
C LYS A 1 8.80 15.32 -19.75
N GLU A 2 9.63 14.49 -19.13
CA GLU A 2 9.94 13.15 -19.64
C GLU A 2 9.10 12.18 -18.82
N GLN A 3 8.10 11.58 -19.46
CA GLN A 3 7.45 10.39 -18.90
C GLN A 3 8.52 9.30 -18.86
N GLN A 4 9.08 9.05 -17.68
CA GLN A 4 9.92 7.88 -17.44
C GLN A 4 9.09 6.64 -17.71
N LYS A 5 9.34 6.00 -18.86
CA LYS A 5 8.87 4.65 -19.14
C LYS A 5 9.58 3.72 -18.18
N GLN A 6 8.91 3.34 -17.10
CA GLN A 6 9.32 2.22 -16.27
C GLN A 6 9.21 0.95 -17.14
N GLN A 7 10.35 0.33 -17.45
CA GLN A 7 10.36 -0.92 -18.20
C GLN A 7 10.00 -2.05 -17.22
N ASN A 8 8.85 -2.68 -17.46
CA ASN A 8 8.37 -3.79 -16.64
C ASN A 8 8.96 -5.08 -17.21
N THR A 9 9.75 -5.79 -16.42
CA THR A 9 10.23 -7.14 -16.75
C THR A 9 9.72 -8.12 -15.70
N THR A 10 9.48 -9.37 -16.11
CA THR A 10 9.09 -10.45 -15.21
C THR A 10 9.94 -11.64 -15.57
N ASP A 11 10.72 -12.12 -14.59
CA ASP A 11 11.49 -13.34 -14.77
C ASP A 11 10.75 -14.53 -14.22
N THR A 12 11.01 -15.68 -14.85
CA THR A 12 10.31 -16.93 -14.60
C THR A 12 11.30 -18.05 -14.26
N LEU A 13 10.96 -18.84 -13.25
CA LEU A 13 11.65 -20.08 -12.91
C LEU A 13 10.86 -21.24 -13.52
N GLN A 14 11.53 -22.16 -14.20
CA GLN A 14 10.89 -23.34 -14.80
C GLN A 14 11.51 -24.65 -14.33
N SER A 15 10.69 -25.70 -14.17
CA SER A 15 11.15 -27.09 -13.99
C SER A 15 10.40 -28.01 -14.95
N LYS A 16 11.14 -28.79 -15.74
CA LYS A 16 10.61 -29.67 -16.80
C LYS A 16 9.64 -28.95 -17.75
N GLY A 17 9.96 -27.70 -18.12
CA GLY A 17 9.13 -26.86 -18.99
C GLY A 17 7.87 -26.28 -18.34
N LYS A 18 7.68 -26.44 -17.02
CA LYS A 18 6.57 -25.83 -16.28
C LYS A 18 7.05 -24.61 -15.51
N LEU A 19 6.28 -23.52 -15.55
CA LEU A 19 6.49 -22.33 -14.72
C LEU A 19 6.29 -22.68 -13.24
N ILE A 20 7.34 -22.59 -12.44
CA ILE A 20 7.33 -22.90 -11.00
C ILE A 20 7.55 -21.67 -10.10
N GLY A 21 7.95 -20.54 -10.68
CA GLY A 21 8.02 -19.28 -9.96
C GLY A 21 8.13 -18.07 -10.87
N ALA A 22 7.79 -16.90 -10.35
CA ALA A 22 7.91 -15.64 -11.06
C ALA A 22 8.23 -14.50 -10.09
N ILE A 23 9.03 -13.53 -10.54
CA ILE A 23 9.31 -12.31 -9.80
C ILE A 23 9.12 -11.09 -10.70
N PRO A 24 8.12 -10.23 -10.43
CA PRO A 24 8.00 -8.94 -11.09
C PRO A 24 9.11 -8.00 -10.65
N MET A 25 9.75 -7.33 -11.61
CA MET A 25 10.82 -6.37 -11.33
C MET A 25 10.76 -5.17 -12.26
N TYR A 26 11.41 -4.09 -11.82
CA TYR A 26 11.37 -2.79 -12.47
C TYR A 26 12.75 -2.17 -12.45
N VAL A 27 13.19 -1.65 -13.60
CA VAL A 27 14.38 -0.81 -13.66
C VAL A 27 14.00 0.60 -13.21
N LYS A 28 14.73 1.14 -12.23
CA LYS A 28 14.44 2.43 -11.60
C LYS A 28 15.63 3.36 -11.73
N THR A 29 15.35 4.59 -12.19
CA THR A 29 16.32 5.69 -12.32
C THR A 29 16.14 6.77 -11.23
N ASN A 30 15.28 6.51 -10.24
CA ASN A 30 14.96 7.37 -9.10
C ASN A 30 14.21 6.56 -8.03
N SER A 31 14.06 7.13 -6.83
CA SER A 31 13.32 6.51 -5.71
C SER A 31 11.81 6.82 -5.67
N GLN A 32 11.24 7.55 -6.63
CA GLN A 32 9.85 8.01 -6.54
C GLN A 32 8.88 6.82 -6.58
N GLY A 33 7.86 6.84 -5.71
CA GLY A 33 6.83 5.80 -5.69
C GLY A 33 7.23 4.50 -4.99
N GLU A 34 8.43 4.43 -4.41
CA GLU A 34 8.89 3.27 -3.63
C GLU A 34 8.40 3.32 -2.17
N PHE A 35 8.06 4.51 -1.66
CA PHE A 35 7.65 4.76 -0.26
C PHE A 35 8.69 4.32 0.80
N VAL A 36 9.87 3.92 0.33
CA VAL A 36 11.13 3.82 1.07
C VAL A 36 12.14 4.57 0.22
N PHE A 37 12.47 5.79 0.62
CA PHE A 37 13.32 6.65 -0.20
C PHE A 37 14.79 6.39 0.08
N ASP A 38 15.57 6.29 -1.00
CA ASP A 38 17.01 6.01 -0.95
C ASP A 38 17.84 7.26 -1.26
N HIS A 39 17.26 8.46 -1.16
CA HIS A 39 17.94 9.72 -1.46
C HIS A 39 19.27 9.86 -0.70
N ALA A 40 19.28 9.55 0.59
CA ALA A 40 20.50 9.58 1.40
C ALA A 40 21.57 8.58 0.91
N TRP A 41 21.17 7.39 0.47
CA TRP A 41 22.10 6.40 -0.08
C TRP A 41 22.65 6.83 -1.45
N ALA A 42 21.77 7.37 -2.31
CA ALA A 42 22.15 7.85 -3.62
C ALA A 42 23.11 9.05 -3.54
N GLU A 43 22.82 10.01 -2.66
CA GLU A 43 23.68 11.17 -2.41
C GLU A 43 25.04 10.75 -1.84
N ALA A 44 25.06 9.85 -0.85
CA ALA A 44 26.32 9.35 -0.28
C ALA A 44 27.15 8.58 -1.33
N ALA A 45 26.52 7.69 -2.11
CA ALA A 45 27.19 6.96 -3.18
C ALA A 45 27.84 7.90 -4.20
N TYR A 46 27.12 8.94 -4.63
CA TYR A 46 27.63 9.89 -5.60
C TYR A 46 28.73 10.79 -5.02
N TYR A 47 28.45 11.51 -3.93
CA TYR A 47 29.37 12.53 -3.40
C TYR A 47 30.58 11.95 -2.66
N GLN A 48 30.45 10.77 -2.04
CA GLN A 48 31.53 10.20 -1.22
C GLN A 48 32.32 9.12 -1.95
N LEU A 49 31.66 8.35 -2.83
CA LEU A 49 32.26 7.17 -3.46
C LEU A 49 32.39 7.28 -4.99
N GLY A 50 31.79 8.30 -5.61
CA GLY A 50 31.75 8.43 -7.07
C GLY A 50 30.98 7.29 -7.76
N ILE A 51 30.08 6.62 -7.04
CA ILE A 51 29.29 5.49 -7.56
C ILE A 51 27.96 6.03 -8.09
N GLU A 52 27.65 5.70 -9.34
CA GLU A 52 26.30 5.93 -9.88
C GLU A 52 25.30 5.01 -9.19
N TYR A 53 24.42 5.57 -8.38
CA TYR A 53 23.42 4.80 -7.65
C TYR A 53 22.26 4.31 -8.52
N TYR A 54 22.06 4.91 -9.69
CA TYR A 54 21.02 4.54 -10.64
C TYR A 54 21.64 4.23 -12.02
N PRO A 55 21.05 3.35 -12.83
CA PRO A 55 19.82 2.59 -12.57
C PRO A 55 20.00 1.44 -11.57
N LYS A 56 18.94 1.18 -10.80
CA LYS A 56 18.83 0.01 -9.90
C LYS A 56 17.68 -0.91 -10.32
N LEU A 57 17.77 -2.18 -9.93
CA LEU A 57 16.69 -3.14 -10.11
C LEU A 57 15.82 -3.23 -8.86
N VAL A 58 14.50 -3.17 -9.00
CA VAL A 58 13.57 -3.20 -7.88
C VAL A 58 12.52 -4.29 -8.07
N ALA A 59 12.45 -5.24 -7.14
CA ALA A 59 11.34 -6.18 -7.00
C ALA A 59 10.38 -5.65 -5.93
N ALA A 60 9.23 -5.13 -6.36
CA ALA A 60 8.21 -4.54 -5.50
C ALA A 60 6.85 -4.60 -6.18
N ILE A 61 5.77 -4.31 -5.43
CA ILE A 61 4.50 -3.95 -6.05
C ILE A 61 4.52 -2.42 -6.26
N PRO A 62 4.43 -1.91 -7.51
CA PRO A 62 4.55 -0.49 -7.77
C PRO A 62 3.59 0.34 -6.93
N PHE A 63 4.12 1.46 -6.44
CA PHE A 63 3.38 2.47 -5.70
C PHE A 63 2.72 1.98 -4.40
N THR A 64 3.02 0.75 -3.95
CA THR A 64 2.29 0.04 -2.90
C THR A 64 3.22 -0.39 -1.76
N PRO A 65 3.26 0.34 -0.63
CA PRO A 65 4.11 0.01 0.51
C PRO A 65 3.51 -1.06 1.43
N ALA A 66 2.98 -2.14 0.85
CA ALA A 66 2.36 -3.22 1.61
C ALA A 66 3.26 -4.45 1.64
N THR A 67 3.43 -5.02 2.82
CA THR A 67 4.19 -6.27 2.99
C THR A 67 3.45 -7.41 2.31
N GLY A 68 4.16 -8.19 1.50
CA GLY A 68 3.59 -9.37 0.84
C GLY A 68 4.59 -10.08 -0.06
N LYS A 69 4.20 -11.26 -0.53
CA LYS A 69 5.06 -12.12 -1.36
C LYS A 69 5.59 -11.36 -2.59
N ARG A 70 6.91 -11.25 -2.71
CA ARG A 70 7.57 -10.70 -3.91
C ARG A 70 7.96 -11.77 -4.90
N ILE A 71 8.15 -12.99 -4.41
CA ILE A 71 8.50 -14.14 -5.23
C ILE A 71 7.28 -15.07 -5.28
N LEU A 72 6.62 -15.08 -6.44
CA LEU A 72 5.51 -15.98 -6.70
C LEU A 72 6.08 -17.38 -6.93
N THR A 73 5.51 -18.37 -6.27
CA THR A 73 5.92 -19.77 -6.38
C THR A 73 4.71 -20.64 -6.63
N HIS A 74 4.90 -21.69 -7.42
CA HIS A 74 3.85 -22.65 -7.70
C HIS A 74 3.48 -23.41 -6.41
N PRO A 75 2.19 -23.69 -6.13
CA PRO A 75 1.75 -24.35 -4.89
C PRO A 75 2.44 -25.69 -4.61
N ASP A 76 2.70 -26.46 -5.66
CA ASP A 76 3.33 -27.79 -5.58
C ASP A 76 4.86 -27.76 -5.54
N ALA A 77 5.48 -26.57 -5.59
CA ALA A 77 6.94 -26.43 -5.61
C ALA A 77 7.49 -26.06 -4.22
N GLU A 78 8.68 -26.55 -3.90
CA GLU A 78 9.38 -26.16 -2.68
C GLU A 78 9.77 -24.68 -2.73
N ARG A 79 9.14 -23.88 -1.87
CA ARG A 79 9.26 -22.42 -1.93
C ARG A 79 10.65 -21.90 -1.53
N ALA A 80 11.28 -22.51 -0.52
CA ALA A 80 12.55 -21.99 0.01
C ALA A 80 13.71 -22.03 -1.01
N PRO A 81 13.97 -23.15 -1.73
CA PRO A 81 14.95 -23.17 -2.80
C PRO A 81 14.66 -22.13 -3.88
N LEU A 82 13.38 -21.99 -4.29
CA LEU A 82 13.00 -21.03 -5.33
C LEU A 82 13.24 -19.58 -4.94
N ILE A 83 13.03 -19.22 -3.68
CA ILE A 83 13.32 -17.87 -3.18
C ILE A 83 14.82 -17.58 -3.28
N ARG A 84 15.66 -18.51 -2.81
CA ARG A 84 17.13 -18.37 -2.86
C ARG A 84 17.64 -18.29 -4.30
N THR A 85 17.09 -19.11 -5.19
CA THR A 85 17.40 -19.07 -6.62
C THR A 85 16.97 -17.73 -7.23
N ALA A 86 15.74 -17.26 -6.98
CA ALA A 86 15.26 -15.98 -7.51
C ALA A 86 16.15 -14.82 -7.04
N ALA A 87 16.49 -14.75 -5.76
CA ALA A 87 17.39 -13.73 -5.21
C ALA A 87 18.79 -13.79 -5.86
N SER A 88 19.31 -15.00 -6.10
CA SER A 88 20.62 -15.16 -6.75
C SER A 88 20.59 -14.69 -8.21
N VAL A 89 19.55 -15.08 -8.96
CA VAL A 89 19.34 -14.69 -10.35
C VAL A 89 19.18 -13.17 -10.50
N LEU A 90 18.49 -12.50 -9.57
CA LEU A 90 18.38 -11.03 -9.61
C LEU A 90 19.75 -10.34 -9.53
N LYS A 91 20.68 -10.86 -8.72
CA LYS A 91 22.05 -10.33 -8.66
C LYS A 91 22.78 -10.52 -9.99
N GLU A 92 22.65 -11.70 -10.60
CA GLU A 92 23.24 -11.99 -11.91
C GLU A 92 22.69 -11.05 -12.99
N ILE A 93 21.37 -10.81 -13.00
CA ILE A 93 20.73 -9.84 -13.90
C ILE A 93 21.28 -8.44 -13.68
N ALA A 94 21.42 -8.01 -12.43
CA ALA A 94 21.96 -6.69 -12.12
C ALA A 94 23.39 -6.52 -12.63
N VAL A 95 24.27 -7.50 -12.41
CA VAL A 95 25.63 -7.47 -12.93
C VAL A 95 25.65 -7.48 -14.46
N ALA A 96 24.88 -8.36 -15.10
CA ALA A 96 24.84 -8.47 -16.55
C ALA A 96 24.32 -7.21 -17.26
N ASN A 97 23.49 -6.41 -16.59
CA ASN A 97 22.89 -5.18 -17.13
C ASN A 97 23.48 -3.89 -16.55
N ASN A 98 24.57 -3.97 -15.78
CA ASN A 98 25.23 -2.83 -15.11
C ASN A 98 24.27 -2.03 -14.20
N PHE A 99 23.35 -2.70 -13.50
CA PHE A 99 22.57 -2.07 -12.45
C PHE A 99 23.40 -1.97 -11.17
N SER A 100 23.34 -0.81 -10.51
CA SER A 100 24.12 -0.50 -9.31
C SER A 100 23.77 -1.39 -8.11
N SER A 101 22.50 -1.79 -7.99
CA SER A 101 21.97 -2.57 -6.88
C SER A 101 20.67 -3.29 -7.23
N VAL A 102 20.29 -4.24 -6.38
CA VAL A 102 18.97 -4.91 -6.38
C VAL A 102 18.26 -4.66 -5.06
N HIS A 103 17.01 -4.21 -5.14
CA HIS A 103 16.17 -3.93 -3.99
C HIS A 103 14.93 -4.83 -4.03
N ILE A 104 14.65 -5.55 -2.94
CA ILE A 104 13.42 -6.33 -2.77
C ILE A 104 12.61 -5.67 -1.66
N LEU A 105 11.60 -4.88 -2.02
CA LEU A 105 10.92 -3.98 -1.08
C LEU A 105 9.67 -4.62 -0.49
N PHE A 106 9.51 -4.53 0.84
CA PHE A 106 8.34 -5.04 1.58
C PHE A 106 8.03 -6.53 1.29
N CYS A 107 9.08 -7.36 1.18
CA CYS A 107 8.92 -8.82 1.20
C CYS A 107 8.50 -9.30 2.59
N THR A 108 7.95 -10.51 2.66
CA THR A 108 7.56 -11.10 3.95
C THR A 108 8.80 -11.51 4.75
N ASP A 109 8.68 -11.64 6.08
CA ASP A 109 9.84 -11.96 6.93
C ASP A 109 10.51 -13.29 6.54
N ASP A 110 9.70 -14.29 6.18
CA ASP A 110 10.19 -15.57 5.68
C ASP A 110 10.88 -15.48 4.31
N GLU A 111 10.50 -14.53 3.45
CA GLU A 111 11.26 -14.24 2.22
C GLU A 111 12.59 -13.57 2.56
N ALA A 112 12.56 -12.56 3.43
CA ALA A 112 13.74 -11.81 3.82
C ALA A 112 14.81 -12.70 4.46
N ASP A 113 14.44 -13.59 5.39
CA ASP A 113 15.37 -14.53 6.02
C ASP A 113 16.10 -15.40 4.97
N LEU A 114 15.37 -15.92 3.98
CA LEU A 114 15.94 -16.75 2.91
C LEU A 114 16.78 -15.94 1.92
N ILE A 115 16.42 -14.67 1.69
CA ILE A 115 17.12 -13.75 0.81
C ILE A 115 18.47 -13.31 1.42
N GLU A 116 18.51 -13.06 2.74
CA GLU A 116 19.74 -12.66 3.46
C GLU A 116 20.85 -13.71 3.32
N ASP A 117 20.50 -14.99 3.37
CA ASP A 117 21.45 -16.09 3.16
C ASP A 117 22.10 -16.10 1.77
N THR A 118 21.55 -15.33 0.81
CA THR A 118 22.14 -15.16 -0.52
C THR A 118 23.04 -13.93 -0.62
N GLY A 119 23.35 -13.25 0.48
CA GLY A 119 24.25 -12.09 0.53
C GLY A 119 23.56 -10.73 0.37
N TYR A 120 22.22 -10.68 0.48
CA TYR A 120 21.50 -9.43 0.62
C TYR A 120 21.59 -8.90 2.05
N VAL A 121 21.44 -7.59 2.22
CA VAL A 121 21.38 -6.94 3.53
C VAL A 121 19.97 -6.44 3.79
N ARG A 122 19.40 -6.81 4.94
CA ARG A 122 18.06 -6.35 5.34
C ARG A 122 18.11 -4.92 5.86
N ARG A 123 17.19 -4.10 5.34
CA ARG A 123 16.91 -2.76 5.86
C ARG A 123 15.55 -2.77 6.55
N LEU A 124 15.54 -2.46 7.84
CA LEU A 124 14.32 -2.37 8.63
C LEU A 124 13.73 -0.96 8.56
N SER A 125 12.40 -0.89 8.52
CA SER A 125 11.60 0.32 8.70
C SER A 125 10.43 0.01 9.62
N VAL A 126 9.78 1.04 10.14
CA VAL A 126 8.63 0.90 11.05
C VAL A 126 7.36 1.26 10.30
N GLN A 127 6.36 0.37 10.36
CA GLN A 127 4.99 0.65 9.96
C GLN A 127 4.06 0.45 11.16
N ASN A 128 3.07 1.30 11.29
CA ASN A 128 2.05 1.18 12.34
C ASN A 128 0.79 0.57 11.73
N HIS A 129 0.34 -0.54 12.29
CA HIS A 129 -0.89 -1.23 11.88
C HIS A 129 -1.90 -1.20 13.01
N PHE A 130 -3.17 -1.07 12.66
CA PHE A 130 -4.25 -1.38 13.60
C PHE A 130 -4.46 -2.89 13.62
N SER A 131 -4.43 -3.49 14.81
CA SER A 131 -4.79 -4.89 15.03
C SER A 131 -6.16 -4.94 15.70
N ASN A 132 -7.08 -5.71 15.12
CA ASN A 132 -8.39 -5.99 15.72
C ASN A 132 -8.22 -7.05 16.82
N ARG A 133 -7.60 -6.65 17.92
CA ARG A 133 -7.35 -7.49 19.09
C ARG A 133 -7.48 -6.65 20.35
N ASN A 134 -8.48 -6.96 21.16
CA ASN A 134 -8.70 -6.32 22.44
C ASN A 134 -7.58 -6.74 23.41
N PRO A 135 -6.78 -5.78 23.93
CA PRO A 135 -5.65 -6.08 24.82
C PRO A 135 -6.09 -6.69 26.16
N ASN A 136 -7.35 -6.51 26.56
CA ASN A 136 -7.84 -7.02 27.85
C ASN A 136 -8.33 -8.47 27.76
N THR A 137 -8.87 -8.89 26.61
CA THR A 137 -9.45 -10.23 26.42
C THR A 137 -8.61 -11.13 25.51
N GLY A 138 -7.75 -10.54 24.67
CA GLY A 138 -6.97 -11.23 23.65
C GLY A 138 -7.76 -11.64 22.40
N THR A 139 -9.06 -11.38 22.35
CA THR A 139 -9.99 -11.65 21.22
C THR A 139 -10.19 -10.41 20.35
N PRO A 140 -10.78 -10.51 19.15
CA PRO A 140 -11.22 -9.33 18.39
C PRO A 140 -12.17 -8.42 19.17
N PHE A 141 -12.22 -7.14 18.81
CA PHE A 141 -13.16 -6.19 19.41
C PHE A 141 -14.60 -6.51 18.98
N ASP A 142 -15.55 -6.41 19.91
CA ASP A 142 -16.97 -6.67 19.61
C ASP A 142 -17.61 -5.50 18.84
N SER A 143 -17.10 -4.29 19.06
CA SER A 143 -17.63 -3.07 18.43
C SER A 143 -16.58 -1.95 18.43
N PHE A 144 -16.83 -0.90 17.65
CA PHE A 144 -15.99 0.30 17.71
C PHE A 144 -15.99 0.93 19.11
N GLN A 145 -17.11 0.86 19.83
CA GLN A 145 -17.18 1.35 21.20
C GLN A 145 -16.24 0.55 22.12
N ASP A 146 -16.21 -0.78 21.99
CA ASP A 146 -15.27 -1.65 22.72
C ASP A 146 -13.82 -1.22 22.46
N TYR A 147 -13.45 -1.03 21.20
CA TYR A 147 -12.15 -0.46 20.84
C TYR A 147 -11.87 0.88 21.54
N THR A 148 -12.79 1.85 21.48
CA THR A 148 -12.56 3.16 22.08
C THR A 148 -12.41 3.12 23.60
N MET A 149 -13.00 2.13 24.27
CA MET A 149 -12.87 1.96 25.73
C MET A 149 -11.45 1.60 26.15
N THR A 150 -10.66 0.95 25.28
CA THR A 150 -9.26 0.59 25.54
C THR A 150 -8.28 1.76 25.38
N LEU A 151 -8.71 2.85 24.74
CA LEU A 151 -7.88 4.04 24.55
C LEU A 151 -7.72 4.82 25.86
N LYS A 152 -6.55 5.47 26.02
CA LYS A 152 -6.30 6.43 27.11
C LYS A 152 -7.43 7.48 27.17
N PRO A 153 -7.89 7.92 28.36
CA PRO A 153 -9.05 8.81 28.50
C PRO A 153 -9.02 10.07 27.63
N ASN A 154 -7.86 10.74 27.52
CA ASN A 154 -7.70 11.93 26.68
C ASN A 154 -7.86 11.62 25.18
N ARG A 155 -7.31 10.49 24.70
CA ARG A 155 -7.45 10.05 23.31
C ARG A 155 -8.89 9.67 23.00
N ARG A 156 -9.55 8.95 23.90
CA ARG A 156 -10.98 8.61 23.79
C ARG A 156 -11.86 9.86 23.71
N LYS A 157 -11.61 10.86 24.56
CA LYS A 157 -12.35 12.15 24.54
C LYS A 157 -12.11 12.92 23.24
N ALA A 158 -10.86 12.98 22.76
CA ALA A 158 -10.51 13.64 21.51
C ALA A 158 -11.22 12.98 20.31
N LEU A 159 -11.13 11.66 20.18
CA LEU A 159 -11.78 10.88 19.12
C LEU A 159 -13.29 11.14 19.10
N ARG A 160 -13.97 11.05 20.24
CA ARG A 160 -15.42 11.30 20.31
C ARG A 160 -15.80 12.71 19.85
N ARG A 161 -15.04 13.72 20.27
CA ARG A 161 -15.25 15.11 19.86
C ARG A 161 -15.03 15.29 18.36
N GLU A 162 -13.99 14.67 17.81
CA GLU A 162 -13.65 14.74 16.38
C GLU A 162 -14.75 14.12 15.53
N ARG A 163 -15.20 12.90 15.85
CA ARG A 163 -16.32 12.25 15.14
C ARG A 163 -17.62 13.05 15.25
N LYS A 164 -17.94 13.55 16.44
CA LYS A 164 -19.11 14.40 16.66
C LYS A 164 -19.10 15.64 15.77
N LYS A 165 -17.94 16.29 15.61
CA LYS A 165 -17.82 17.45 14.71
C LYS A 165 -18.19 17.06 13.28
N ILE A 166 -17.66 15.96 12.76
CA ILE A 166 -17.92 15.50 11.38
C ILE A 166 -19.41 15.16 11.18
N TYR A 167 -19.98 14.30 12.02
CA TYR A 167 -21.33 13.79 11.80
C TYR A 167 -22.43 14.78 12.23
N GLU A 168 -22.31 15.41 13.40
CA GLU A 168 -23.39 16.22 13.96
C GLU A 168 -23.28 17.70 13.57
N HIS A 169 -22.08 18.28 13.57
CA HIS A 169 -21.93 19.73 13.34
C HIS A 169 -21.77 20.06 11.86
N GLU A 170 -20.99 19.25 11.15
CA GLU A 170 -20.68 19.45 9.73
C GLU A 170 -21.67 18.73 8.80
N GLY A 171 -22.51 17.84 9.35
CA GLY A 171 -23.52 17.07 8.61
C GLY A 171 -22.94 16.17 7.52
N ILE A 172 -21.74 15.61 7.77
CA ILE A 172 -21.03 14.79 6.79
C ILE A 172 -21.33 13.32 7.04
N GLU A 173 -21.79 12.63 5.98
CA GLU A 173 -21.97 11.19 5.94
C GLU A 173 -20.67 10.54 5.45
N VAL A 174 -20.20 9.48 6.10
CA VAL A 174 -18.96 8.78 5.71
C VAL A 174 -19.24 7.30 5.57
N GLU A 175 -19.13 6.79 4.35
CA GLU A 175 -19.51 5.42 3.99
C GLU A 175 -18.34 4.68 3.33
N VAL A 176 -18.30 3.35 3.51
CA VAL A 176 -17.35 2.45 2.85
C VAL A 176 -18.11 1.68 1.78
N TYR A 177 -17.67 1.79 0.53
CA TYR A 177 -18.19 1.09 -0.63
C TYR A 177 -17.23 -0.05 -0.97
N GLN A 178 -17.73 -1.29 -1.01
CA GLN A 178 -16.90 -2.47 -1.26
C GLN A 178 -17.42 -3.33 -2.41
N GLY A 179 -16.49 -3.93 -3.15
CA GLY A 179 -16.84 -4.87 -4.22
C GLY A 179 -17.82 -4.28 -5.23
N GLU A 180 -18.98 -4.92 -5.38
CA GLU A 180 -20.03 -4.52 -6.32
C GLU A 180 -20.64 -3.14 -6.01
N GLU A 181 -20.54 -2.66 -4.78
CA GLU A 181 -20.98 -1.30 -4.40
C GLU A 181 -20.09 -0.21 -5.01
N VAL A 182 -18.89 -0.57 -5.47
CA VAL A 182 -17.99 0.33 -6.19
C VAL A 182 -18.48 0.48 -7.63
N THR A 183 -19.52 1.30 -7.78
CA THR A 183 -20.11 1.70 -9.06
C THR A 183 -19.22 2.70 -9.81
N ASP A 184 -19.59 3.00 -11.06
CA ASP A 184 -18.89 3.98 -11.89
C ASP A 184 -18.79 5.34 -11.19
N GLN A 185 -19.85 5.74 -10.50
CA GLN A 185 -19.86 6.99 -9.75
C GLN A 185 -18.84 6.99 -8.60
N VAL A 186 -18.73 5.86 -7.88
CA VAL A 186 -17.81 5.72 -6.74
C VAL A 186 -16.37 5.72 -7.21
N ILE A 187 -16.03 4.93 -8.24
CA ILE A 187 -14.65 4.84 -8.73
C ILE A 187 -14.19 6.15 -9.39
N ASN A 188 -15.08 6.84 -10.12
CA ASN A 188 -14.75 8.14 -10.71
C ASN A 188 -14.51 9.18 -9.61
N SER A 189 -15.34 9.20 -8.56
CA SER A 189 -15.12 10.06 -7.40
C SER A 189 -13.78 9.80 -6.72
N ALA A 190 -13.40 8.52 -6.55
CA ALA A 190 -12.11 8.15 -5.97
C ALA A 190 -10.92 8.61 -6.83
N TYR A 191 -11.03 8.49 -8.16
CA TYR A 191 -10.02 9.00 -9.08
C TYR A 191 -9.91 10.53 -9.03
N ASP A 192 -11.04 11.24 -9.05
CA ASP A 192 -11.04 12.70 -9.04
C ASP A 192 -10.44 13.25 -7.74
N LEU A 193 -10.76 12.62 -6.60
CA LEU A 193 -10.14 12.94 -5.30
C LEU A 193 -8.63 12.67 -5.30
N TYR A 194 -8.21 11.51 -5.82
CA TYR A 194 -6.79 11.18 -5.96
C TYR A 194 -6.05 12.20 -6.85
N SER A 195 -6.62 12.52 -8.02
CA SER A 195 -6.04 13.48 -8.97
C SER A 195 -5.94 14.87 -8.35
N SER A 196 -6.99 15.34 -7.68
CA SER A 196 -7.01 16.67 -7.05
C SER A 196 -5.90 16.86 -6.01
N THR A 197 -5.52 15.78 -5.33
CA THR A 197 -4.45 15.81 -4.33
C THR A 197 -3.08 15.89 -5.00
N ALA A 198 -2.87 15.13 -6.07
CA ALA A 198 -1.65 15.24 -6.87
C ALA A 198 -1.48 16.65 -7.47
N ASP A 199 -2.57 17.27 -7.94
CA ASP A 199 -2.55 18.62 -8.49
C ASP A 199 -2.24 19.70 -7.42
N LYS A 200 -2.72 19.52 -6.19
CA LYS A 200 -2.45 20.44 -5.07
C LYS A 200 -0.99 20.40 -4.61
N PHE A 201 -0.35 19.24 -4.67
CA PHE A 201 1.01 19.04 -4.19
C PHE A 201 1.96 18.79 -5.37
N TYR A 202 2.55 19.86 -5.92
CA TYR A 202 3.49 19.83 -7.06
C TYR A 202 4.64 18.80 -6.96
N PHE A 203 4.97 18.34 -5.76
CA PHE A 203 6.02 17.36 -5.49
C PHE A 203 5.52 15.91 -5.40
N GLN A 204 4.21 15.67 -5.45
CA GLN A 204 3.62 14.32 -5.49
C GLN A 204 3.25 13.94 -6.93
N PRO A 205 4.01 13.03 -7.57
CA PRO A 205 3.67 12.57 -8.90
C PRO A 205 2.33 11.85 -8.89
N GLN A 206 1.52 12.09 -9.92
CA GLN A 206 0.35 11.27 -10.21
C GLN A 206 0.80 9.90 -10.75
N TYR A 207 1.09 8.98 -9.84
CA TYR A 207 1.54 7.62 -10.15
C TYR A 207 0.52 6.77 -10.90
N LEU A 208 -0.78 6.97 -10.65
CA LEU A 208 -1.87 6.17 -11.18
C LEU A 208 -2.72 7.01 -12.14
N ASN A 209 -3.22 6.41 -13.21
CA ASN A 209 -4.08 7.11 -14.17
C ASN A 209 -5.53 6.61 -14.07
N LYS A 210 -6.46 7.29 -14.76
CA LYS A 210 -7.88 6.92 -14.74
C LYS A 210 -8.13 5.49 -15.22
N ASP A 211 -7.40 5.05 -16.25
CA ASP A 211 -7.51 3.70 -16.81
C ASP A 211 -7.20 2.61 -15.77
N PHE A 212 -6.22 2.83 -14.89
CA PHE A 212 -5.93 1.93 -13.77
C PHE A 212 -7.16 1.73 -12.86
N PHE A 213 -7.79 2.82 -12.42
CA PHE A 213 -8.97 2.76 -11.54
C PHE A 213 -10.14 2.04 -12.23
N LEU A 214 -10.41 2.37 -13.50
CA LEU A 214 -11.47 1.73 -14.26
C LEU A 214 -11.21 0.24 -14.50
N ARG A 215 -9.96 -0.18 -14.72
CA ARG A 215 -9.59 -1.61 -14.84
C ARG A 215 -9.76 -2.38 -13.53
N LEU A 216 -9.49 -1.75 -12.39
CA LEU A 216 -9.73 -2.39 -11.11
C LEU A 216 -11.22 -2.65 -10.90
N GLN A 217 -12.05 -1.66 -11.18
CA GLN A 217 -13.50 -1.73 -10.99
C GLN A 217 -14.19 -2.65 -12.00
N ASN A 218 -13.83 -2.60 -13.29
CA ASN A 218 -14.46 -3.44 -14.32
C ASN A 218 -13.83 -4.83 -14.45
N GLY A 219 -12.76 -5.09 -13.71
CA GLY A 219 -11.98 -6.31 -13.78
C GLY A 219 -12.23 -7.27 -12.62
N PRO A 220 -11.48 -8.39 -12.57
CA PRO A 220 -11.59 -9.38 -11.49
C PRO A 220 -11.14 -8.85 -10.11
N PHE A 221 -10.67 -7.60 -10.05
CA PHE A 221 -10.15 -6.96 -8.85
C PHE A 221 -11.19 -6.11 -8.12
N GLN A 222 -12.40 -5.91 -8.68
CA GLN A 222 -13.45 -5.09 -8.09
C GLN A 222 -13.76 -5.53 -6.65
N LYS A 223 -13.85 -6.84 -6.43
CA LYS A 223 -14.10 -7.46 -5.13
C LYS A 223 -13.06 -7.13 -4.04
N TYR A 224 -11.89 -6.63 -4.43
CA TYR A 224 -10.85 -6.19 -3.49
C TYR A 224 -10.88 -4.69 -3.24
N LEU A 225 -11.77 -3.92 -3.87
CA LEU A 225 -11.86 -2.48 -3.63
C LEU A 225 -12.65 -2.18 -2.36
N ALA A 226 -12.16 -1.23 -1.57
CA ALA A 226 -12.84 -0.65 -0.42
C ALA A 226 -12.62 0.87 -0.44
N ILE A 227 -13.63 1.63 -0.87
CA ILE A 227 -13.53 3.08 -1.07
C ILE A 227 -14.34 3.79 0.00
N VAL A 228 -13.70 4.69 0.74
CA VAL A 228 -14.43 5.54 1.69
C VAL A 228 -14.80 6.83 0.98
N LEU A 229 -16.08 7.22 0.98
CA LEU A 229 -16.51 8.53 0.51
C LEU A 229 -17.18 9.29 1.64
N ALA A 230 -16.76 10.53 1.82
CA ALA A 230 -17.40 11.52 2.68
C ALA A 230 -18.31 12.40 1.84
N LYS A 231 -19.58 12.51 2.20
CA LYS A 231 -20.60 13.26 1.49
C LYS A 231 -21.22 14.33 2.36
N ARG A 232 -21.47 15.50 1.74
CA ARG A 232 -22.25 16.59 2.31
C ARG A 232 -23.33 16.96 1.30
N ASN A 233 -24.59 16.97 1.71
CA ASN A 233 -25.73 17.22 0.80
C ASN A 233 -25.69 16.33 -0.45
N LYS A 234 -25.33 15.05 -0.29
CA LYS A 234 -25.14 14.03 -1.35
C LYS A 234 -23.96 14.23 -2.30
N SER A 235 -23.23 15.35 -2.19
CA SER A 235 -22.01 15.60 -2.96
C SER A 235 -20.81 15.00 -2.26
N THR A 236 -19.97 14.27 -2.99
CA THR A 236 -18.67 13.78 -2.48
C THR A 236 -17.75 14.97 -2.24
N ILE A 237 -17.22 15.09 -1.02
CA ILE A 237 -16.29 16.16 -0.63
C ILE A 237 -14.89 15.64 -0.31
N ALA A 238 -14.77 14.37 0.07
CA ALA A 238 -13.49 13.74 0.38
C ALA A 238 -13.60 12.22 0.34
N GLY A 239 -12.48 11.52 0.39
CA GLY A 239 -12.49 10.06 0.40
C GLY A 239 -11.13 9.40 0.32
N THR A 240 -11.12 8.10 0.56
CA THR A 240 -9.93 7.25 0.46
C THR A 240 -10.13 6.14 -0.57
N PHE A 241 -9.08 5.88 -1.34
CA PHE A 241 -8.93 4.67 -2.12
C PHE A 241 -8.17 3.64 -1.28
N ASN A 242 -8.77 2.47 -1.07
CA ASN A 242 -8.16 1.37 -0.32
C ASN A 242 -8.45 0.04 -1.04
N VAL A 243 -7.66 -0.97 -0.70
CA VAL A 243 -7.88 -2.34 -1.15
C VAL A 243 -7.97 -3.28 0.04
N GLN A 244 -8.77 -4.33 -0.06
CA GLN A 244 -8.95 -5.34 0.96
C GLN A 244 -8.73 -6.74 0.37
N LYS A 245 -8.05 -7.61 1.12
CA LYS A 245 -7.85 -9.00 0.73
C LYS A 245 -7.65 -9.86 1.97
N GLY A 246 -8.36 -10.99 2.03
CA GLY A 246 -8.36 -11.84 3.22
C GLY A 246 -8.94 -11.08 4.41
N ASP A 247 -8.20 -11.03 5.50
CA ASP A 247 -8.56 -10.37 6.76
C ASP A 247 -7.86 -9.01 6.95
N THR A 248 -7.35 -8.42 5.86
CA THR A 248 -6.57 -7.17 5.91
C THR A 248 -7.10 -6.13 4.93
N ILE A 249 -7.21 -4.89 5.40
CA ILE A 249 -7.43 -3.70 4.57
C ILE A 249 -6.14 -2.87 4.48
N TYR A 250 -5.86 -2.37 3.28
CA TYR A 250 -4.66 -1.61 2.94
C TYR A 250 -5.08 -0.21 2.46
N GLY A 251 -4.85 0.80 3.31
CA GLY A 251 -5.08 2.20 3.00
C GLY A 251 -4.03 2.73 2.03
N ARG A 252 -4.45 3.54 1.03
CA ARG A 252 -3.55 3.96 -0.05
C ARG A 252 -3.54 5.46 -0.32
N TYR A 253 -4.64 6.02 -0.80
CA TYR A 253 -4.66 7.43 -1.20
C TYR A 253 -5.84 8.13 -0.56
N TRP A 254 -5.56 9.30 0.01
CA TRP A 254 -6.55 10.25 0.49
C TRP A 254 -6.69 11.39 -0.51
N GLY A 255 -7.90 11.93 -0.63
CA GLY A 255 -8.10 13.23 -1.25
C GLY A 255 -9.33 13.95 -0.73
N CYS A 256 -9.36 15.26 -0.95
CA CYS A 256 -10.49 16.11 -0.58
C CYS A 256 -10.66 17.27 -1.58
N PHE A 257 -11.90 17.61 -1.86
CA PHE A 257 -12.32 18.85 -2.50
C PHE A 257 -12.57 19.96 -1.49
N GLU A 258 -13.00 19.60 -0.27
CA GLU A 258 -13.23 20.54 0.84
C GLU A 258 -12.32 20.23 2.03
N GLU A 259 -11.66 21.25 2.57
CA GLU A 259 -10.85 21.13 3.79
C GLU A 259 -11.75 21.21 5.03
N VAL A 260 -12.10 20.05 5.59
CA VAL A 260 -12.89 19.96 6.81
C VAL A 260 -12.01 19.43 7.96
N PRO A 261 -11.90 20.15 9.09
CA PRO A 261 -11.10 19.70 10.22
C PRO A 261 -11.50 18.30 10.69
N TYR A 262 -10.50 17.43 10.85
CA TYR A 262 -10.60 16.03 11.28
C TYR A 262 -11.17 15.03 10.25
N LEU A 263 -11.61 15.48 9.07
CA LEU A 263 -12.20 14.59 8.08
C LEU A 263 -11.20 13.54 7.56
N HIS A 264 -9.93 13.93 7.39
CA HIS A 264 -8.83 13.00 7.10
C HIS A 264 -8.72 11.88 8.16
N PHE A 265 -8.80 12.21 9.46
CA PHE A 265 -8.72 11.21 10.51
C PHE A 265 -9.94 10.27 10.52
N GLU A 266 -11.13 10.81 10.27
CA GLU A 266 -12.34 10.01 10.18
C GLU A 266 -12.25 9.01 9.02
N ALA A 267 -11.94 9.47 7.81
CA ALA A 267 -11.98 8.64 6.61
C ALA A 267 -10.77 7.69 6.47
N CYS A 268 -9.57 8.12 6.89
CA CYS A 268 -8.35 7.30 6.78
C CYS A 268 -8.13 6.37 7.99
N TYR A 269 -8.78 6.63 9.13
CA TYR A 269 -8.55 5.84 10.34
C TYR A 269 -9.84 5.41 11.01
N TYR A 270 -10.65 6.31 11.56
CA TYR A 270 -11.74 5.91 12.45
C TYR A 270 -12.81 5.08 11.75
N ARG A 271 -13.25 5.49 10.56
CA ARG A 271 -14.23 4.73 9.77
C ARG A 271 -13.66 3.40 9.28
N LEU A 272 -12.40 3.36 8.86
CA LEU A 272 -11.74 2.13 8.42
C LEU A 272 -11.50 1.14 9.58
N ILE A 273 -11.07 1.62 10.75
CA ILE A 273 -10.97 0.81 11.97
C ILE A 273 -12.35 0.25 12.33
N GLN A 274 -13.38 1.08 12.29
CA GLN A 274 -14.75 0.63 12.53
C GLN A 274 -15.16 -0.44 11.50
N HIS A 275 -14.85 -0.25 10.22
CA HIS A 275 -15.13 -1.22 9.17
C HIS A 275 -14.40 -2.56 9.37
N VAL A 276 -13.13 -2.53 9.80
CA VAL A 276 -12.36 -3.75 10.15
C VAL A 276 -13.01 -4.51 11.29
N ILE A 277 -13.48 -3.80 12.32
CA ILE A 277 -14.18 -4.41 13.46
C ILE A 277 -15.52 -4.99 13.03
N GLU A 278 -16.32 -4.23 12.28
CA GLU A 278 -17.64 -4.63 11.76
C GLU A 278 -17.57 -5.90 10.89
N ASN A 279 -16.50 -6.04 10.10
CA ASN A 279 -16.29 -7.17 9.19
C ASN A 279 -15.40 -8.28 9.78
N GLN A 280 -15.08 -8.23 11.07
CA GLN A 280 -14.23 -9.23 11.75
C GLN A 280 -12.88 -9.47 11.05
N MET A 281 -12.34 -8.42 10.45
CA MET A 281 -11.01 -8.43 9.83
C MET A 281 -9.94 -8.34 10.92
N ALA A 282 -8.77 -8.91 10.68
CA ALA A 282 -7.70 -9.00 11.65
C ALA A 282 -6.92 -7.69 11.81
N ARG A 283 -6.74 -6.93 10.72
CA ARG A 283 -5.89 -5.73 10.75
C ARG A 283 -6.19 -4.71 9.64
N MET A 284 -5.73 -3.48 9.88
CA MET A 284 -5.64 -2.40 8.90
C MET A 284 -4.21 -1.89 8.81
N GLU A 285 -3.69 -1.82 7.60
CA GLU A 285 -2.42 -1.18 7.26
C GLU A 285 -2.73 0.19 6.65
N ALA A 286 -2.47 1.28 7.37
CA ALA A 286 -2.85 2.63 6.93
C ALA A 286 -1.98 3.19 5.77
N GLY A 287 -0.93 2.47 5.38
CA GLY A 287 0.09 2.90 4.42
C GLY A 287 1.47 3.08 5.06
N ALA A 288 2.42 3.64 4.30
CA ALA A 288 3.74 4.07 4.77
C ALA A 288 3.75 5.57 5.08
#